data_AF-A0AAW1YJX1-F1
#
_entry.id   AF-A0AAW1YJX1-F1
#
_cell.length_a   1.000
_cell.length_b   1.000
_cell.length_c   1.000
_cell.angle_alpha   90.00
_cell.angle_beta   90.00
_cell.angle_gamma   90.00
#
_symmetry.space_group_name_H-M   'P 1'
#
loop_
_entity.id
_entity.type
_entity.pdbx_description
1 polymer ?
#
loop_
_entity_poly.entity_id
_entity_poly.type
_entity_poly.pdbx_seq_one_letter_code
_entity_poly.pdbx_strand_id
1 'polypeptide(L)'
;MDSSAIPKAFFDHQKWYMATLSSLSDSADAKATTSTTTKIIHTYTKSIQGFSATLTLSELEALKSSTGFISYTRDRPLKLHTTHSSQFLV
;
A
#
# COMPACT_ATOMS: atom_id res chain seq x y z
N MET A 1 -7.54 1.51 2.82
CA MET A 1 -8.71 1.39 1.92
C MET A 1 -9.91 1.01 2.76
N ASP A 2 -11.12 1.35 2.33
CA ASP A 2 -12.33 1.05 3.09
C ASP A 2 -12.61 -0.46 3.09
N SER A 3 -12.76 -1.05 4.27
CA SER A 3 -13.11 -2.46 4.48
C SER A 3 -14.41 -2.83 3.77
N SER A 4 -15.35 -1.88 3.77
CA SER A 4 -16.71 -2.06 3.27
C SER A 4 -16.75 -2.03 1.74
N ALA A 5 -15.71 -1.50 1.10
CA ALA A 5 -15.59 -1.39 -0.34
C ALA A 5 -14.91 -2.61 -0.98
N ILE A 6 -14.58 -3.65 -0.21
CA ILE A 6 -13.98 -4.87 -0.77
C ILE A 6 -14.98 -5.51 -1.75
N PRO A 7 -14.60 -5.75 -3.02
CA PRO A 7 -15.51 -6.39 -3.97
C PRO A 7 -15.84 -7.80 -3.48
N LYS A 8 -17.09 -8.25 -3.68
CA LYS A 8 -17.54 -9.61 -3.30
C LYS A 8 -16.69 -10.74 -3.92
N ALA A 9 -15.90 -10.43 -4.94
CA ALA A 9 -14.96 -11.34 -5.58
C ALA A 9 -13.70 -11.64 -4.73
N PHE A 10 -13.41 -10.83 -3.71
CA PHE A 10 -12.20 -10.98 -2.88
C PHE A 10 -12.58 -11.25 -1.42
N PHE A 11 -11.99 -12.31 -0.87
CA PHE A 11 -12.09 -12.65 0.56
C PHE A 11 -10.91 -12.13 1.39
N ASP A 12 -9.83 -11.73 0.72
CA ASP A 12 -8.58 -11.32 1.35
C ASP A 12 -8.20 -9.92 0.87
N HIS A 13 -7.95 -9.03 1.85
CA HIS A 13 -7.49 -7.67 1.60
C HIS A 13 -6.18 -7.66 0.82
N GLN A 14 -5.27 -8.62 1.05
CA GLN A 14 -4.01 -8.66 0.31
C GLN A 14 -4.25 -8.86 -1.19
N LYS A 15 -5.13 -9.80 -1.55
CA LYS A 15 -5.47 -10.08 -2.95
C LYS A 15 -6.15 -8.89 -3.63
N TRP A 16 -7.04 -8.21 -2.91
CA TRP A 16 -7.68 -7.01 -3.43
C TRP A 16 -6.66 -5.88 -3.69
N TYR A 17 -5.74 -5.63 -2.76
CA TYR A 17 -4.70 -4.61 -2.92
C TYR A 17 -3.75 -4.93 -4.06
N MET A 18 -3.34 -6.20 -4.18
CA MET A 18 -2.52 -6.66 -5.30
C MET A 18 -3.24 -6.48 -6.64
N ALA A 19 -4.53 -6.86 -6.72
CA ALA A 19 -5.32 -6.70 -7.94
C ALA A 19 -5.52 -5.23 -8.33
N THR A 20 -5.69 -4.35 -7.33
CA THR A 20 -5.81 -2.91 -7.55
C THR A 20 -4.50 -2.35 -8.12
N LEU A 21 -3.36 -2.74 -7.55
CA LEU A 21 -2.04 -2.30 -8.02
C LEU A 21 -1.64 -2.90 -9.36
N SER A 22 -2.05 -4.14 -9.67
CA SER A 22 -1.85 -4.71 -11.00
C SER A 22 -2.63 -3.95 -12.06
N SER A 23 -3.88 -3.58 -11.77
CA SER A 23 -4.69 -2.76 -12.68
C SER A 23 -4.07 -1.39 -12.95
N LEU A 24 -3.34 -0.83 -11.98
CA LEU A 24 -2.64 0.45 -12.14
C LEU A 24 -1.34 0.31 -12.94
N SER A 25 -0.67 -0.84 -12.85
CA SER A 25 0.57 -1.10 -13.60
C SER A 25 0.31 -1.42 -15.07
N ASP A 26 -0.82 -2.03 -15.42
CA ASP A 26 -1.20 -2.28 -16.83
C ASP A 26 -1.45 -0.98 -17.62
N SER A 27 -1.72 0.14 -16.91
CA SER A 27 -1.82 1.48 -17.49
C SER A 27 -0.46 2.10 -17.87
N ALA A 28 0.67 1.53 -17.42
CA ALA A 28 1.99 2.17 -17.44
C ALA A 28 3.09 1.25 -18.02
N ASP A 29 2.77 0.54 -19.12
CA ASP A 29 3.63 -0.39 -19.88
C ASP A 29 3.51 -1.88 -19.49
N ALA A 30 3.12 -2.66 -20.50
CA ALA A 30 2.82 -4.09 -20.44
C ALA A 30 4.06 -4.97 -20.19
N LYS A 31 4.48 -5.13 -18.92
CA LYS A 31 5.36 -6.25 -18.49
C LYS A 31 5.37 -6.47 -16.97
N ALA A 32 4.22 -6.61 -16.31
CA ALA A 32 4.15 -6.53 -14.84
C ALA A 32 3.42 -7.66 -14.11
N THR A 33 3.35 -8.89 -14.65
CA THR A 33 2.87 -10.02 -13.82
C THR A 33 3.83 -10.35 -12.66
N THR A 34 5.10 -9.96 -12.78
CA THR A 34 6.15 -10.15 -11.75
C THR A 34 6.54 -8.87 -11.00
N SER A 35 6.09 -7.69 -11.46
CA SER A 35 6.52 -6.37 -10.95
C SER A 35 5.55 -5.74 -9.94
N THR A 36 4.38 -6.34 -9.74
CA THR A 36 3.38 -5.87 -8.76
C THR A 36 3.73 -6.29 -7.34
N THR A 37 4.35 -7.45 -7.18
CA THR A 37 4.91 -7.94 -5.91
C THR A 37 6.11 -7.10 -5.45
N THR A 38 6.84 -6.47 -6.38
CA THR A 38 8.04 -5.65 -6.04
C THR A 38 7.70 -4.24 -5.60
N LYS A 39 6.50 -3.72 -5.92
CA LYS A 39 6.08 -2.37 -5.52
C LYS A 39 5.48 -2.33 -4.11
N ILE A 40 4.81 -3.39 -3.65
CA ILE A 40 4.24 -3.43 -2.29
C ILE A 40 5.37 -3.64 -1.28
N ILE A 41 5.56 -2.67 -0.39
CA ILE A 41 6.52 -2.74 0.72
C ILE A 41 5.93 -3.55 1.87
N HIS A 42 4.68 -3.27 2.23
CA HIS A 42 4.03 -3.93 3.35
C HIS A 42 2.50 -3.87 3.24
N THR A 43 1.80 -4.87 3.78
CA THR A 43 0.34 -4.86 3.88
C THR A 43 -0.09 -4.93 5.34
N TYR A 44 -0.93 -4.00 5.75
CA TYR A 44 -1.54 -3.93 7.07
C TYR A 44 -2.93 -4.56 7.02
N THR A 45 -3.13 -5.62 7.80
CA THR A 45 -4.38 -6.42 7.85
C THR A 45 -5.06 -6.42 9.22
N LYS A 46 -4.39 -5.92 10.26
CA LYS A 46 -4.90 -5.91 11.64
C LYS A 46 -5.56 -4.56 11.98
N SER A 47 -4.87 -3.73 12.77
CA SER A 47 -5.42 -2.46 13.31
C SER A 47 -5.66 -1.39 12.25
N ILE A 48 -4.95 -1.45 11.13
CA ILE A 48 -5.11 -0.56 9.98
C ILE A 48 -5.30 -1.45 8.76
N GLN A 49 -6.29 -1.11 7.94
CA GLN A 49 -6.52 -1.78 6.67
C GLN A 49 -5.94 -0.94 5.53
N GLY A 50 -4.78 -1.34 5.07
CA GLY A 50 -4.09 -0.63 4.00
C GLY A 50 -2.78 -1.30 3.61
N PHE A 51 -2.05 -0.66 2.71
CA PHE A 51 -0.75 -1.13 2.26
C PHE A 51 0.19 0.05 2.07
N SER A 52 1.48 -0.23 2.15
CA SER A 52 2.55 0.66 1.74
C SER A 52 3.12 0.13 0.43
N ALA A 53 3.30 1.00 -0.56
CA ALA A 53 3.85 0.65 -1.86
C ALA A 53 4.65 1.82 -2.44
N THR A 54 5.62 1.48 -3.28
CA THR A 54 6.32 2.44 -4.14
C THR A 54 5.48 2.68 -5.40
N LEU A 55 5.03 3.92 -5.57
CA LEU A 55 4.19 4.34 -6.70
C LEU A 55 4.75 5.61 -7.33
N THR A 56 4.62 5.70 -8.65
CA THR A 56 4.85 6.94 -9.40
C THR A 56 3.69 7.92 -9.23
N LEU A 57 3.88 9.17 -9.63
CA LEU A 57 2.83 10.19 -9.52
C LEU A 57 1.60 9.84 -10.37
N SER A 58 1.79 9.33 -11.59
CA SER A 58 0.70 8.92 -12.48
C SER A 58 -0.11 7.76 -11.89
N GLU A 59 0.55 6.77 -11.30
CA GLU A 59 -0.13 5.66 -10.63
C GLU A 59 -0.89 6.12 -9.38
N LEU A 60 -0.37 7.10 -8.65
CA LEU A 60 -1.04 7.68 -7.49
C LEU A 60 -2.34 8.40 -7.89
N GLU A 61 -2.34 9.13 -9.02
CA GLU A 61 -3.54 9.81 -9.54
C GLU A 61 -4.61 8.81 -9.97
N ALA A 62 -4.20 7.74 -10.65
CA ALA A 62 -5.10 6.65 -11.01
C ALA A 62 -5.64 5.92 -9.75
N LEU A 63 -4.82 5.73 -8.71
CA LEU A 63 -5.26 5.15 -7.43
C LEU A 63 -6.28 6.03 -6.71
N LYS A 64 -6.12 7.36 -6.74
CA LYS A 64 -7.10 8.31 -6.17
C LYS A 64 -8.46 8.22 -6.84
N SER A 65 -8.49 7.83 -8.12
CA SER A 65 -9.71 7.65 -8.89
C SER A 65 -10.38 6.29 -8.65
N SER A 66 -9.72 5.39 -7.91
CA SER A 66 -10.26 4.05 -7.61
C SER A 66 -11.31 4.08 -6.50
N THR A 67 -12.33 3.24 -6.65
CA THR A 67 -13.38 3.06 -5.65
C THR A 67 -12.83 2.37 -4.41
N GLY A 68 -12.97 2.99 -3.23
CA GLY A 68 -12.45 2.47 -1.96
C GLY A 68 -11.15 3.13 -1.49
N PHE A 69 -10.65 4.12 -2.24
CA PHE A 69 -9.58 5.02 -1.79
C PHE A 69 -10.09 5.90 -0.64
N ILE A 70 -9.34 5.95 0.47
CA ILE A 70 -9.65 6.81 1.63
C ILE A 70 -8.66 7.97 1.66
N SER A 71 -7.37 7.65 1.77
CA SER A 71 -6.30 8.62 1.91
C SER A 71 -4.98 7.99 1.51
N TYR A 72 -4.01 8.84 1.22
CA TYR A 72 -2.62 8.44 1.05
C TYR A 72 -1.74 9.31 1.95
N THR A 73 -0.68 8.72 2.46
CA THR A 73 0.35 9.45 3.19
C THR A 73 1.68 9.15 2.53
N ARG A 74 2.45 10.19 2.21
CA ARG A 74 3.82 9.99 1.73
C ARG A 74 4.67 9.47 2.87
N ASP A 75 5.35 8.36 2.63
CA ASP A 75 6.33 7.85 3.57
C ASP A 75 7.46 8.86 3.72
N ARG A 76 7.91 9.06 4.96
CA ARG A 76 8.98 10.01 5.28
C ARG A 76 10.00 9.28 6.13
N PRO A 77 11.32 9.47 5.86
CA PRO A 77 12.34 8.88 6.70
C PRO A 77 12.13 9.32 8.14
N LEU A 78 11.86 8.36 9.02
CA LEU A 78 11.64 8.64 10.42
C LEU A 78 13.00 8.97 11.05
N LYS A 79 13.12 10.18 11.63
CA LYS A 79 14.26 10.49 12.48
C LYS A 79 14.09 9.73 13.79
N LEU A 80 14.94 8.73 14.01
CA LEU A 80 15.02 8.01 15.28
C LEU A 80 15.43 9.00 16.38
N HIS A 81 14.45 9.44 17.17
CA HIS A 81 14.69 10.17 18.41
C HIS A 81 15.04 9.16 19.50
N THR A 82 16.18 8.50 19.38
CA THR A 82 16.72 7.71 20.47
C THR A 82 17.29 8.70 21.49
N THR A 83 16.56 8.93 22.58
CA THR A 83 17.23 9.38 23.80
C THR A 83 18.23 8.28 24.14
N HIS A 84 19.51 8.59 24.02
CA HIS A 84 20.62 7.68 24.25
C HIS A 84 20.71 7.30 25.75
N SER A 85 19.70 6.57 26.24
CA SER A 85 19.67 5.98 27.57
C SER A 85 19.75 4.47 27.42
N SER A 86 20.94 3.94 27.70
CA SER A 86 21.19 2.50 27.75
C SER A 86 20.52 1.80 28.94
N GLN A 87 19.77 2.52 29.78
CA GLN A 87 19.20 2.01 31.03
C GLN A 87 17.73 1.56 30.93
N PHE A 88 17.10 1.65 29.74
CA PHE A 88 15.65 1.39 29.60
C PHE A 88 15.28 -0.10 29.43
N LEU A 89 16.26 -0.99 29.26
CA LEU A 89 16.06 -2.45 29.22
C LEU A 89 16.87 -3.10 30.34
N VAL A 90 16.42 -2.88 31.58
CA VAL A 90 16.69 -3.80 32.69
C VAL A 90 15.39 -4.50 33.03
#